data_AF-A0A497AHZ9-F1
#
_entry.id   AF-A0A497AHZ9-F1
#
_cell.length_a   1.000
_cell.length_b   1.000
_cell.length_c   1.000
_cell.angle_alpha   90.00
_cell.angle_beta   90.00
_cell.angle_gamma   90.00
#
_symmetry.space_group_name_H-M   'P 1'
#
loop_
_entity.id
_entity.type
_entity.pdbx_description
1 polymer ?
#
loop_
_entity_poly.entity_id
_entity_poly.type
_entity_poly.pdbx_seq_one_letter_code
_entity_poly.pdbx_strand_id
1 'polypeptide(L)'
;MCRFTQAKGYQVRGMKDYKAIFEKVESTLISVGSANLSADRIRANLDEFKNLEGKAFSDADYYWILVYVVFYAGFRAATVNARLNLIRQYFPDYETVAGYDENKVDKVLSDPEMIRNRRKVQACIENAKVFKSIVNEHGSFQD
;
A
#
# COMPACT_ATOMS: atom_id res chain seq x y z
N MET A 1 -22.30 -3.43 52.54
CA MET A 1 -23.48 -3.03 51.74
C MET A 1 -23.10 -1.88 50.82
N CYS A 2 -22.67 -2.16 49.59
CA CYS A 2 -22.52 -1.14 48.56
C CYS A 2 -23.61 -1.40 47.52
N ARG A 3 -24.52 -0.44 47.33
CA ARG A 3 -25.69 -0.58 46.45
C ARG A 3 -25.22 -0.50 45.00
N PHE A 4 -25.33 -1.61 44.27
CA PHE A 4 -25.30 -1.63 42.81
C PHE A 4 -26.46 -0.76 42.30
N THR A 5 -26.14 0.44 41.83
CA THR A 5 -27.06 1.25 41.06
C THR A 5 -27.04 0.71 39.64
N GLN A 6 -28.18 0.22 39.17
CA GLN A 6 -28.37 -0.26 37.81
C GLN A 6 -27.96 0.84 36.82
N ALA A 7 -26.95 0.55 35.99
CA ALA A 7 -26.66 1.37 34.83
C ALA A 7 -27.87 1.31 33.88
N LYS A 8 -28.52 2.45 33.68
CA LYS A 8 -29.62 2.64 32.73
C LYS A 8 -29.22 2.09 31.37
N GLY A 9 -30.05 1.19 30.82
CA GLY A 9 -29.92 0.71 29.45
C GLY A 9 -29.94 1.89 28.49
N TYR A 10 -28.83 2.09 27.78
CA TYR A 10 -28.74 3.04 26.69
C TYR A 10 -29.43 2.41 25.47
N GLN A 11 -30.69 2.74 25.26
CA GLN A 11 -31.39 2.44 24.00
C GLN A 11 -30.74 3.29 22.90
N VAL A 12 -29.98 2.66 22.00
CA VAL A 12 -29.38 3.32 20.84
C VAL A 12 -30.49 3.73 19.88
N ARG A 13 -31.06 4.91 20.11
CA ARG A 13 -32.10 5.51 19.27
C ARG A 13 -31.49 5.88 17.92
N GLY A 14 -31.87 5.14 16.87
CA GLY A 14 -31.61 5.51 15.48
C GLY A 14 -30.17 5.30 15.03
N MET A 15 -29.67 4.06 15.09
CA MET A 15 -28.50 3.72 14.29
C MET A 15 -28.90 3.84 12.82
N LYS A 16 -28.33 4.81 12.09
CA LYS A 16 -28.53 4.89 10.64
C LYS A 16 -28.08 3.56 10.06
N ASP A 17 -28.84 3.02 9.11
CA ASP A 17 -28.43 1.83 8.37
C ASP A 17 -27.28 2.21 7.43
N TYR A 18 -26.08 2.30 8.01
CA TYR A 18 -24.87 2.68 7.30
C TYR A 18 -24.54 1.68 6.19
N LYS A 19 -24.95 0.42 6.34
CA LYS A 19 -24.81 -0.59 5.29
C LYS A 19 -25.64 -0.20 4.08
N ALA A 20 -26.94 0.06 4.25
CA ALA A 20 -27.80 0.50 3.14
C ALA A 20 -27.35 1.83 2.52
N ILE A 21 -26.84 2.76 3.33
CA ILE A 21 -26.25 4.02 2.82
C ILE A 21 -25.02 3.71 1.95
N PHE A 22 -24.11 2.87 2.42
CA PHE A 22 -22.88 2.52 1.70
C PHE A 22 -23.18 1.79 0.39
N GLU A 23 -24.07 0.80 0.41
CA GLU A 23 -24.51 0.06 -0.79
C GLU A 23 -25.13 0.99 -1.85
N LYS A 24 -25.90 2.00 -1.41
CA LYS A 24 -26.49 3.00 -2.31
C LYS A 24 -25.43 3.94 -2.90
N VAL A 25 -24.45 4.36 -2.11
CA VAL A 25 -23.33 5.17 -2.59
C VAL A 25 -22.47 4.37 -3.57
N GLU A 26 -22.11 3.13 -3.24
CA GLU A 26 -21.31 2.24 -4.09
C GLU A 26 -22.00 1.99 -5.44
N SER A 27 -23.28 1.62 -5.43
CA SER A 27 -24.04 1.39 -6.67
C SER A 27 -24.15 2.65 -7.54
N THR A 28 -24.27 3.83 -6.93
CA THR A 28 -24.28 5.10 -7.66
C THR A 28 -22.90 5.42 -8.25
N LEU A 29 -21.81 5.20 -7.49
CA LEU A 29 -20.45 5.43 -7.96
C LEU A 29 -20.08 4.49 -9.12
N ILE A 30 -20.48 3.22 -9.03
CA ILE A 30 -20.26 2.23 -10.10
C ILE A 30 -21.03 2.61 -11.37
N SER A 31 -22.28 3.05 -11.25
CA SER A 31 -23.11 3.38 -12.42
C SER A 31 -22.72 4.69 -13.11
N VAL A 32 -22.30 5.71 -12.35
CA VAL A 32 -21.97 7.03 -12.90
C VAL A 32 -20.48 7.17 -13.26
N GLY A 33 -19.59 6.57 -12.45
CA GLY A 33 -18.14 6.81 -12.54
C GLY A 33 -17.38 5.91 -13.52
N SER A 34 -18.00 4.85 -14.05
CA SER A 34 -17.31 3.83 -14.85
C SER A 34 -17.94 3.58 -16.22
N ALA A 35 -18.09 4.64 -17.02
CA ALA A 35 -18.61 4.54 -18.39
C ALA A 35 -17.87 3.51 -19.28
N ASN A 36 -16.64 3.13 -18.94
CA ASN A 36 -15.78 2.24 -19.71
C ASN A 36 -15.48 0.88 -19.03
N LEU A 37 -16.05 0.59 -17.86
CA LEU A 37 -15.82 -0.67 -17.12
C LEU A 37 -17.13 -1.25 -16.61
N SER A 38 -17.35 -2.56 -16.83
CA SER A 38 -18.51 -3.27 -16.28
C SER A 38 -18.49 -3.27 -14.75
N ALA A 39 -19.66 -3.15 -14.13
CA ALA A 39 -19.83 -3.21 -12.67
C ALA A 39 -19.14 -4.43 -12.02
N ASP A 40 -19.20 -5.60 -12.68
CA ASP A 40 -18.62 -6.83 -12.15
C ASP A 40 -17.09 -6.80 -12.11
N ARG A 41 -16.45 -6.19 -13.12
CA ARG A 41 -14.99 -5.95 -13.09
C ARG A 41 -14.59 -5.02 -11.97
N ILE A 42 -15.38 -3.98 -11.70
CA ILE A 42 -15.06 -3.02 -10.64
C ILE A 42 -15.16 -3.70 -9.28
N ARG A 43 -16.22 -4.48 -9.06
CA ARG A 43 -16.37 -5.27 -7.83
C ARG A 43 -15.25 -6.29 -7.66
N ALA A 44 -14.88 -7.01 -8.72
CA ALA A 44 -13.77 -7.96 -8.69
C ALA A 44 -12.44 -7.27 -8.31
N ASN A 45 -12.18 -6.06 -8.82
CA ASN A 45 -11.02 -5.27 -8.42
C ASN A 45 -11.11 -4.81 -6.95
N LEU A 46 -12.30 -4.43 -6.48
CA LEU A 46 -12.52 -3.99 -5.10
C LEU A 46 -12.48 -5.14 -4.08
N ASP A 47 -12.81 -6.36 -4.50
CA ASP A 47 -12.80 -7.55 -3.66
C ASP A 47 -11.41 -7.86 -3.12
N GLU A 48 -10.34 -7.51 -3.85
CA GLU A 48 -8.96 -7.64 -3.36
C GLU A 48 -8.75 -6.86 -2.05
N PHE A 49 -9.40 -5.69 -1.92
CA PHE A 49 -9.26 -4.83 -0.75
C PHE A 49 -10.06 -5.31 0.46
N LYS A 50 -11.07 -6.17 0.27
CA LYS A 50 -11.89 -6.72 1.37
C LYS A 50 -11.09 -7.63 2.30
N ASN A 51 -9.99 -8.20 1.81
CA ASN A 51 -9.15 -9.13 2.54
C ASN A 51 -7.82 -8.49 2.99
N LEU A 52 -7.75 -7.17 3.10
CA LEU A 52 -6.57 -6.48 3.61
C LEU A 52 -6.47 -6.52 5.14
N GLU A 53 -7.61 -6.52 5.83
CA GLU A 53 -7.65 -6.61 7.27
C GLU A 53 -7.19 -7.99 7.73
N GLY A 54 -6.14 -8.04 8.56
CA GLY A 54 -5.54 -9.29 9.03
C GLY A 54 -4.62 -9.99 8.03
N LYS A 55 -4.35 -9.39 6.86
CA LYS A 55 -3.34 -9.93 5.93
C LYS A 55 -1.95 -9.81 6.55
N ALA A 56 -1.31 -10.95 6.76
CA ALA A 56 0.11 -11.02 7.10
C ALA A 56 0.95 -10.63 5.88
N PHE A 57 1.94 -9.77 6.09
CA PHE A 57 2.91 -9.37 5.08
C PHE A 57 4.29 -9.89 5.49
N SER A 58 5.05 -10.38 4.51
CA SER A 58 6.46 -10.68 4.73
C SER A 58 7.29 -9.40 4.80
N ASP A 59 8.51 -9.48 5.32
CA ASP A 59 9.47 -8.38 5.30
C ASP A 59 9.73 -7.83 3.88
N ALA A 60 9.78 -8.72 2.89
CA ALA A 60 9.90 -8.33 1.49
C ALA A 60 8.68 -7.53 0.99
N ASP A 61 7.47 -7.89 1.44
CA ASP A 61 6.25 -7.14 1.10
C ASP A 61 6.26 -5.74 1.75
N TYR A 62 6.67 -5.64 3.02
CA TYR A 62 6.80 -4.36 3.71
C TYR A 62 7.84 -3.46 3.03
N TYR A 63 8.99 -4.02 2.66
CA TYR A 63 9.99 -3.27 1.91
C TYR A 63 9.44 -2.81 0.55
N TRP A 64 8.72 -3.69 -0.15
CA TRP A 64 8.08 -3.33 -1.42
C TRP A 64 7.07 -2.18 -1.26
N ILE A 65 6.28 -2.17 -0.18
CA ILE A 65 5.37 -1.05 0.13
C ILE A 65 6.16 0.25 0.31
N LEU A 66 7.31 0.23 0.99
CA LEU A 66 8.16 1.42 1.15
C LEU A 66 8.66 1.95 -0.20
N VAL A 67 9.14 1.07 -1.09
CA VAL A 67 9.54 1.44 -2.45
C VAL A 67 8.36 2.03 -3.23
N TYR A 68 7.21 1.38 -3.16
CA TYR A 68 5.98 1.81 -3.82
C TYR A 68 5.58 3.24 -3.40
N VAL A 69 5.53 3.51 -2.10
CA VAL A 69 5.19 4.85 -1.57
C VAL A 69 6.17 5.92 -2.06
N VAL A 70 7.48 5.61 -2.09
CA VAL A 70 8.51 6.53 -2.60
C VAL A 70 8.23 6.93 -4.05
N PHE A 71 7.88 5.98 -4.93
CA PHE A 71 7.61 6.30 -6.34
C PHE A 71 6.28 7.01 -6.57
N TYR A 72 5.26 6.70 -5.78
CA TYR A 72 3.96 7.38 -5.85
C TYR A 72 3.99 8.82 -5.35
N ALA A 73 4.89 9.16 -4.43
CA ALA A 73 5.03 10.52 -3.91
C ALA A 73 5.31 11.54 -5.04
N GLY A 74 4.31 12.35 -5.38
CA GLY A 74 4.43 13.40 -6.40
C GLY A 74 4.35 12.93 -7.85
N PHE A 75 3.89 11.70 -8.13
CA PHE A 75 3.61 11.24 -9.50
C PHE A 75 2.14 10.88 -9.69
N ARG A 76 1.68 11.01 -10.95
CA ARG A 76 0.39 10.46 -11.34
C ARG A 76 0.46 8.94 -11.23
N ALA A 77 -0.56 8.32 -10.63
CA ALA A 77 -0.65 6.87 -10.48
C ALA A 77 -0.43 6.12 -11.80
N ALA A 78 -1.01 6.61 -12.91
CA ALA A 78 -0.84 6.03 -14.24
C ALA A 78 0.63 5.96 -14.69
N THR A 79 1.45 6.96 -14.35
CA THR A 79 2.88 6.98 -14.68
C THR A 79 3.64 5.90 -13.92
N VAL A 80 3.36 5.75 -12.62
CA VAL A 80 4.03 4.74 -11.80
C VAL A 80 3.56 3.34 -12.18
N ASN A 81 2.25 3.14 -12.36
CA ASN A 81 1.64 1.89 -12.79
C ASN A 81 2.27 1.34 -14.08
N ALA A 82 2.50 2.21 -15.06
CA ALA A 82 3.12 1.82 -16.33
C ALA A 82 4.58 1.33 -16.19
N ARG A 83 5.21 1.49 -15.01
CA ARG A 83 6.61 1.14 -14.73
C ARG A 83 6.78 0.22 -13.52
N LEU A 84 5.69 -0.26 -12.90
CA LEU A 84 5.78 -1.05 -11.66
C LEU A 84 6.64 -2.29 -11.78
N ASN A 85 6.52 -3.04 -12.89
CA ASN A 85 7.31 -4.23 -13.14
C ASN A 85 8.82 -3.91 -13.20
N LEU A 86 9.17 -2.81 -13.87
CA LEU A 86 10.55 -2.35 -13.97
C LEU A 86 11.09 -1.85 -12.62
N ILE A 87 10.29 -1.09 -11.88
CA ILE A 87 10.64 -0.66 -10.51
C ILE A 87 10.91 -1.90 -9.64
N ARG A 88 10.04 -2.90 -9.67
CA ARG A 88 10.21 -4.14 -8.90
C ARG A 88 11.45 -4.93 -9.31
N GLN A 89 11.80 -4.92 -10.60
CA GLN A 89 13.03 -5.55 -11.09
C GLN A 89 14.29 -4.87 -10.54
N TYR A 90 14.28 -3.54 -10.45
CA TYR A 90 15.41 -2.79 -9.90
C TYR A 90 15.47 -2.84 -8.37
N PHE A 91 14.34 -2.98 -7.69
CA PHE A 91 14.24 -3.04 -6.23
C PHE A 91 13.53 -4.31 -5.75
N PRO A 92 14.15 -5.50 -5.91
CA PRO A 92 13.49 -6.78 -5.67
C PRO A 92 13.28 -7.09 -4.17
N ASP A 93 14.28 -6.80 -3.34
CA ASP A 93 14.32 -7.10 -1.90
C ASP A 93 15.32 -6.17 -1.19
N TYR A 94 15.18 -6.00 0.12
CA TYR A 94 15.99 -5.04 0.87
C TYR A 94 17.43 -5.53 1.04
N GLU A 95 17.68 -6.84 1.07
CA GLU A 95 19.00 -7.43 1.22
C GLU A 95 19.90 -7.09 0.03
N THR A 96 19.38 -7.25 -1.18
CA THR A 96 20.02 -6.94 -2.45
C THR A 96 20.20 -5.44 -2.60
N VAL A 97 19.14 -4.66 -2.36
CA VAL A 97 19.16 -3.21 -2.58
C VAL A 97 20.05 -2.49 -1.56
N ALA A 98 20.17 -2.99 -0.33
CA ALA A 98 21.09 -2.42 0.67
C ALA A 98 22.55 -2.45 0.23
N GLY A 99 22.91 -3.38 -0.68
CA GLY A 99 24.25 -3.48 -1.27
C GLY A 99 24.48 -2.62 -2.50
N TYR A 100 23.51 -1.81 -2.93
CA TYR A 100 23.65 -0.97 -4.11
C TYR A 100 24.64 0.18 -3.88
N ASP A 101 25.51 0.36 -4.88
CA ASP A 101 26.50 1.42 -4.96
C ASP A 101 26.13 2.45 -6.03
N GLU A 102 27.00 3.44 -6.22
CA GLU A 102 26.82 4.50 -7.21
C GLU A 102 26.69 3.96 -8.64
N ASN A 103 27.43 2.89 -8.98
CA ASN A 103 27.34 2.24 -10.29
C ASN A 103 25.94 1.70 -10.54
N LYS A 104 25.30 1.12 -9.51
CA LYS A 104 23.92 0.66 -9.63
C LYS A 104 22.95 1.82 -9.78
N VAL A 105 23.13 2.91 -9.04
CA VAL A 105 22.31 4.13 -9.17
C VAL A 105 22.37 4.64 -10.60
N ASP A 106 23.56 4.77 -11.17
CA ASP A 106 23.75 5.22 -12.56
C ASP A 106 23.12 4.26 -13.56
N LYS A 107 23.19 2.94 -13.32
CA LYS A 107 22.50 1.94 -14.16
C LYS A 107 20.98 2.10 -14.13
N VAL A 108 20.38 2.36 -12.97
CA VAL A 108 18.94 2.60 -12.84
C VAL A 108 18.54 3.89 -13.56
N LEU A 109 19.34 4.95 -13.42
CA LEU A 109 19.07 6.26 -14.03
C LEU A 109 19.33 6.30 -15.55
N SER A 110 20.11 5.36 -16.07
CA SER A 110 20.39 5.22 -17.50
C SER A 110 19.29 4.45 -18.25
N ASP A 111 18.41 3.75 -17.55
CA ASP A 111 17.29 3.05 -18.18
C ASP A 111 16.24 4.07 -18.67
N PRO A 112 15.95 4.11 -19.99
CA PRO A 112 15.02 5.08 -20.56
C PRO A 112 13.56 4.80 -20.17
N GLU A 113 13.22 3.57 -19.80
CA GLU A 113 11.89 3.22 -19.34
C GLU A 113 11.71 3.57 -17.86
N MET A 114 12.79 3.68 -17.08
CA MET A 114 12.70 3.98 -15.65
C MET A 114 12.27 5.41 -15.35
N ILE A 115 11.68 5.62 -14.16
CA ILE A 115 11.47 6.95 -13.60
C ILE A 115 12.84 7.48 -13.12
N ARG A 116 13.49 8.28 -13.95
CA ARG A 116 14.85 8.84 -13.75
C ARG A 116 14.90 9.93 -12.67
N ASN A 117 14.60 9.55 -11.42
CA ASN A 117 14.68 10.42 -10.25
C ASN A 117 15.72 9.88 -9.26
N ARG A 118 16.91 10.49 -9.27
CA ARG A 118 18.04 10.09 -8.41
C ARG A 118 17.68 10.08 -6.92
N ARG A 119 16.92 11.07 -6.43
CA ARG A 119 16.55 11.15 -5.01
C ARG A 119 15.66 9.98 -4.59
N LYS A 120 14.78 9.51 -5.46
CA LYS A 120 13.91 8.34 -5.20
C LYS A 120 14.69 7.04 -5.19
N VAL A 121 15.61 6.88 -6.14
CA VAL A 121 16.51 5.71 -6.18
C VAL A 121 17.34 5.65 -4.90
N GLN A 122 17.97 6.77 -4.51
CA GLN A 122 18.75 6.84 -3.28
C GLN A 122 17.90 6.55 -2.04
N ALA A 123 16.68 7.09 -1.97
CA ALA A 123 15.78 6.83 -0.86
C ALA A 123 15.44 5.33 -0.74
N CYS A 124 15.22 4.62 -1.84
CA CYS A 124 14.98 3.17 -1.81
C CYS A 124 16.19 2.38 -1.29
N ILE A 125 17.41 2.84 -1.60
CA ILE A 125 18.67 2.24 -1.14
C ILE A 125 18.88 2.50 0.35
N GLU A 126 18.72 3.74 0.81
CA GLU A 126 18.85 4.08 2.23
C GLU A 126 17.77 3.38 3.06
N ASN A 127 16.53 3.34 2.57
CA ASN A 127 15.46 2.57 3.20
C ASN A 127 15.83 1.09 3.32
N ALA A 128 16.43 0.48 2.29
CA ALA A 128 16.84 -0.92 2.33
C ALA A 128 17.91 -1.18 3.41
N LYS A 129 18.90 -0.30 3.54
CA LYS A 129 19.95 -0.39 4.57
C LYS A 129 19.37 -0.30 5.97
N VAL A 130 18.49 0.68 6.21
CA VAL A 130 17.84 0.88 7.51
C VAL A 130 16.90 -0.28 7.82
N PHE A 131 16.09 -0.71 6.86
CA PHE A 131 15.19 -1.85 7.00
C PHE A 131 15.96 -3.12 7.38
N LYS A 132 17.06 -3.42 6.68
CA LYS A 132 17.97 -4.53 7.01
C LYS A 132 18.49 -4.45 8.44
N SER A 133 18.87 -3.25 8.89
CA SER A 133 19.36 -3.04 10.26
C SER A 133 18.29 -3.36 11.29
N ILE A 134 17.05 -2.92 11.06
CA ILE A 134 15.91 -3.17 11.97
C ILE A 134 15.59 -4.67 12.01
N VAL A 135 15.53 -5.33 10.86
CA VAL A 135 15.34 -6.80 10.76
C VAL A 135 16.45 -7.54 11.51
N ASN A 136 17.70 -7.14 11.38
CA ASN A 136 18.81 -7.77 12.10
C ASN A 136 18.71 -7.59 13.63
N GLU A 137 18.17 -6.47 14.11
CA GLU A 137 18.03 -6.17 15.54
C GLU A 137 16.79 -6.82 16.16
N HIS A 138 15.69 -6.90 15.43
CA HIS A 138 14.37 -7.28 15.95
C HIS A 138 13.80 -8.58 15.36
N GLY A 139 14.41 -9.15 14.32
CA GLY A 139 13.99 -10.39 13.68
C GLY A 139 13.12 -10.19 12.44
N SER A 140 11.96 -9.54 12.57
CA SER A 140 11.03 -9.28 11.47
C SER A 140 10.18 -8.03 11.75
N PHE A 141 9.67 -7.37 10.71
CA PHE A 141 8.68 -6.28 10.82
C PHE A 141 7.27 -6.79 11.09
N GLN A 142 7.01 -8.08 10.90
CA GLN A 142 5.71 -8.68 11.18
C GLN A 142 5.47 -8.87 12.69
N ASP A 143 6.54 -9.04 13.47
CA ASP A 143 6.52 -9.35 14.90
C ASP A 143 6.48 -8.09 15.78
#